data_AF-A0A2U8XCW1-F1
#
_entry.id   AF-A0A2U8XCW1-F1
#
_cell.length_a   1.000
_cell.length_b   1.000
_cell.length_c   1.000
_cell.angle_alpha   90.00
_cell.angle_beta   90.00
_cell.angle_gamma   90.00
#
_symmetry.space_group_name_H-M   'P 1'
#
loop_
_entity.id
_entity.type
_entity.pdbx_description
1 polymer ?
#
loop_
_entity_poly.entity_id
_entity_poly.type
_entity_poly.pdbx_seq_one_letter_code
_entity_poly.pdbx_strand_id
1 'polypeptide(L)'
;MGPKAMGRLTRLAQPGHFMRWSGSLLPWVAGLALLLLAVGQYMTWFVAPPDYQQGETVRIMYIHVPAAWMAVFFYGAMAVSALGTLIWRHPLADVAQRAAAPIGAAFTLICLVTGSLWGKPMWGTYWVWDARLTSMLVLFLIYCGLLALWRTIEDPNRAARAVAILTLVGAVNLPIIKFSVNWWSTLHQPASILRMGGPTIHPTMLHPLLVMIAAASVLGIALHIQAMRTEILRRRVRTLTILEAERLDAALLAPQAA
;
A
#
# COMPACT_ATOMS: atom_id res chain seq x y z
N MET A 1 19.34 -11.41 17.70
CA MET A 1 18.43 -12.31 16.96
C MET A 1 19.11 -13.67 16.79
N GLY A 2 18.50 -14.77 17.26
CA GLY A 2 19.14 -16.09 17.22
C GLY A 2 19.22 -16.71 15.81
N PRO A 3 20.20 -17.60 15.54
CA PRO A 3 20.46 -18.19 14.22
C PRO A 3 19.26 -18.94 13.61
N LYS A 4 18.36 -19.49 14.45
CA LYS A 4 17.11 -20.13 14.00
C LYS A 4 16.09 -19.15 13.38
N ALA A 5 16.08 -17.88 13.80
CA ALA A 5 15.20 -16.86 13.24
C ALA A 5 15.72 -16.38 11.86
N MET A 6 17.04 -16.24 11.73
CA MET A 6 17.71 -15.93 10.45
C MET A 6 17.41 -16.99 9.38
N GLY A 7 17.40 -18.28 9.78
CA GLY A 7 17.06 -19.41 8.89
C GLY A 7 15.59 -19.49 8.44
N ARG A 8 14.65 -18.81 9.11
CA ARG A 8 13.24 -18.74 8.67
C ARG A 8 13.01 -17.59 7.69
N LEU A 9 13.64 -16.44 7.93
CA LEU A 9 13.55 -15.28 7.05
C LEU A 9 14.16 -15.58 5.65
N THR A 10 15.29 -16.29 5.63
CA THR A 10 15.91 -16.78 4.37
C THR A 10 15.08 -17.83 3.64
N ARG A 11 14.27 -18.65 4.34
CA ARG A 11 13.34 -19.59 3.68
C ARG A 11 12.19 -18.89 2.98
N LEU A 12 11.61 -17.85 3.60
CA LEU A 12 10.52 -17.09 2.98
C LEU A 12 10.99 -16.26 1.77
N ALA A 13 12.29 -15.99 1.65
CA ALA A 13 12.87 -15.38 0.46
C ALA A 13 12.77 -16.29 -0.80
N GLN A 14 12.57 -17.60 -0.63
CA GLN A 14 12.34 -18.51 -1.74
C GLN A 14 10.86 -18.44 -2.21
N PRO A 15 10.59 -18.16 -3.49
CA PRO A 15 9.22 -18.00 -3.99
C PRO A 15 8.30 -19.19 -3.69
N GLY A 16 8.81 -20.43 -3.76
CA GLY A 16 8.02 -21.63 -3.47
C GLY A 16 7.56 -21.72 -2.01
N HIS A 17 8.43 -21.37 -1.07
CA HIS A 17 8.10 -21.35 0.36
C HIS A 17 7.12 -20.22 0.68
N PHE A 18 7.35 -19.03 0.12
CA PHE A 18 6.40 -17.92 0.24
C PHE A 18 5.02 -18.31 -0.28
N MET A 19 4.92 -18.95 -1.46
CA MET A 19 3.64 -19.36 -2.04
C MET A 19 2.88 -20.39 -1.19
N ARG A 20 3.58 -21.33 -0.53
CA ARG A 20 2.94 -22.29 0.38
C ARG A 20 2.43 -21.59 1.64
N TRP A 21 3.31 -20.86 2.32
CA TRP A 21 2.99 -20.16 3.58
C TRP A 21 1.87 -19.13 3.39
N SER A 22 2.00 -18.27 2.37
CA SER A 22 0.99 -17.24 2.08
C SER A 22 -0.34 -17.85 1.66
N GLY A 23 -0.35 -19.02 1.01
CA GLY A 23 -1.59 -19.69 0.61
C GLY A 23 -2.43 -20.14 1.80
N SER A 24 -1.78 -20.67 2.84
CA SER A 24 -2.46 -21.05 4.08
C SER A 24 -2.84 -19.86 4.95
N LEU A 25 -2.04 -18.79 4.95
CA LEU A 25 -2.28 -17.60 5.77
C LEU A 25 -3.39 -16.70 5.20
N LEU A 26 -3.44 -16.53 3.88
CA LEU A 26 -4.33 -15.59 3.21
C LEU A 26 -5.82 -15.70 3.60
N PRO A 27 -6.47 -16.88 3.65
CA PRO A 27 -7.89 -16.94 4.01
C PRO A 27 -8.18 -16.43 5.42
N TRP A 28 -7.26 -16.66 6.37
CA TRP A 28 -7.40 -16.15 7.74
C TRP A 28 -7.24 -14.64 7.81
N VAL A 29 -6.25 -14.08 7.11
CA VAL A 29 -6.05 -12.62 7.05
C VAL A 29 -7.23 -11.95 6.34
N ALA A 30 -7.73 -12.54 5.25
CA ALA A 30 -8.90 -12.04 4.54
C ALA A 30 -10.18 -12.13 5.40
N GLY A 31 -10.40 -13.24 6.11
CA GLY A 31 -11.52 -13.41 7.04
C GLY A 31 -11.47 -12.39 8.17
N LEU A 32 -10.29 -12.16 8.76
CA LEU A 32 -10.10 -11.13 9.78
C LEU A 32 -10.33 -9.71 9.23
N ALA A 33 -9.87 -9.43 8.00
CA ALA A 33 -10.13 -8.14 7.35
C ALA A 33 -11.64 -7.89 7.18
N LEU A 34 -12.39 -8.89 6.69
CA LEU A 34 -13.83 -8.79 6.52
C LEU A 34 -14.57 -8.60 7.86
N LEU A 35 -14.15 -9.34 8.89
CA LEU A 35 -14.71 -9.19 10.24
C LEU A 35 -14.46 -7.78 10.79
N LEU A 36 -13.21 -7.29 10.73
CA LEU A 36 -12.87 -5.96 11.22
C LEU A 36 -13.57 -4.85 10.43
N LEU A 37 -13.74 -5.01 9.11
CA LEU A 37 -14.52 -4.07 8.31
C LEU A 37 -15.99 -4.08 8.70
N ALA A 38 -16.60 -5.25 8.91
CA ALA A 38 -18.00 -5.34 9.33
C ALA A 38 -18.21 -4.70 10.71
N VAL A 39 -17.35 -5.03 11.67
CA VAL A 39 -17.38 -4.45 13.02
C VAL A 39 -17.11 -2.95 12.98
N GLY A 40 -16.09 -2.52 12.24
CA GLY A 40 -15.74 -1.10 12.09
C GLY A 40 -16.87 -0.29 11.48
N GLN A 41 -17.49 -0.79 10.41
CA GLN A 41 -18.65 -0.12 9.80
C GLN A 41 -19.84 -0.08 10.75
N TYR A 42 -20.12 -1.17 11.48
CA TYR A 42 -21.17 -1.16 12.49
C TYR A 42 -20.91 -0.08 13.56
N MET A 43 -19.68 -0.02 14.07
CA MET A 43 -19.28 1.00 15.05
C MET A 43 -19.39 2.41 14.47
N THR A 44 -18.95 2.61 13.23
CA THR A 44 -19.02 3.90 12.54
C THR A 44 -20.44 4.38 12.31
N TRP A 45 -21.40 3.52 11.99
CA TRP A 45 -22.78 3.92 11.66
C TRP A 45 -23.73 3.92 12.86
N PHE A 46 -23.57 3.00 13.80
CA PHE A 46 -24.57 2.80 14.87
C PHE A 46 -24.06 3.12 16.27
N VAL A 47 -22.74 3.23 16.47
CA VAL A 47 -22.14 3.44 17.81
C VAL A 47 -21.50 4.82 17.94
N ALA A 48 -20.79 5.28 16.91
CA ALA A 48 -20.14 6.59 16.92
C ALA A 48 -21.20 7.71 16.91
N PRO A 49 -21.17 8.63 17.88
CA PRO A 49 -22.07 9.79 17.87
C PRO A 49 -21.67 10.76 16.76
N PRO A 50 -22.61 11.60 16.28
CA PRO A 50 -22.26 12.76 15.47
C PRO A 50 -21.33 13.69 16.26
N ASP A 51 -20.40 14.33 15.56
CA ASP A 51 -19.53 15.33 16.18
C ASP A 51 -20.29 16.63 16.43
N TYR A 52 -19.93 17.36 17.49
CA TYR A 52 -20.60 18.61 17.86
C TYR A 52 -20.49 19.69 16.77
N GLN A 53 -19.35 19.78 16.07
CA GLN A 53 -19.12 20.77 15.02
C GLN A 53 -19.41 20.20 13.63
N GLN A 54 -19.02 18.95 13.38
CA GLN A 54 -19.10 18.35 12.05
C GLN A 54 -20.42 17.60 11.79
N GLY A 55 -21.22 17.36 12.83
CA GLY A 55 -22.41 16.53 12.75
C GLY A 55 -22.10 15.14 12.20
N GLU A 56 -22.96 14.68 11.28
CA GLU A 56 -22.83 13.39 10.60
C GLU A 56 -21.64 13.32 9.63
N THR A 57 -21.10 14.47 9.19
CA THR A 57 -19.99 14.48 8.22
C THR A 57 -18.68 13.93 8.80
N VAL A 58 -18.56 13.87 10.14
CA VAL A 58 -17.43 13.21 10.83
C VAL A 58 -17.29 11.75 10.40
N ARG A 59 -18.36 11.10 9.91
CA ARG A 59 -18.28 9.70 9.48
C ARG A 59 -17.31 9.48 8.31
N ILE A 60 -17.05 10.51 7.50
CA ILE A 60 -16.06 10.45 6.42
C ILE A 60 -14.65 10.17 6.98
N MET A 61 -14.36 10.64 8.20
CA MET A 61 -13.09 10.39 8.90
C MET A 61 -12.74 8.90 8.96
N TYR A 62 -13.72 8.04 9.20
CA TYR A 62 -13.53 6.60 9.36
C TYR A 62 -13.12 5.88 8.06
N ILE A 63 -13.21 6.56 6.92
CA ILE A 63 -12.70 6.08 5.63
C ILE A 63 -11.43 6.88 5.25
N HIS A 64 -11.50 8.19 5.40
CA HIS A 64 -10.43 9.11 5.00
C HIS A 64 -9.13 8.87 5.76
N VAL A 65 -9.18 8.80 7.09
CA VAL A 65 -7.98 8.66 7.93
C VAL A 65 -7.30 7.29 7.73
N PRO A 66 -8.01 6.15 7.71
CA PRO A 66 -7.39 4.89 7.32
C PRO A 66 -6.80 4.90 5.91
N ALA A 67 -7.46 5.55 4.94
CA ALA A 67 -6.92 5.67 3.58
C ALA A 67 -5.63 6.50 3.53
N ALA A 68 -5.57 7.63 4.24
CA ALA A 68 -4.37 8.45 4.37
C ALA A 68 -3.21 7.66 5.01
N TRP A 69 -3.51 6.89 6.06
CA TRP A 69 -2.54 6.00 6.72
C TRP A 69 -2.00 4.96 5.75
N MET A 70 -2.87 4.25 5.04
CA MET A 70 -2.48 3.19 4.10
C MET A 70 -1.71 3.72 2.89
N ALA A 71 -2.04 4.92 2.40
CA ALA A 71 -1.33 5.58 1.31
C ALA A 71 0.16 5.78 1.64
N VAL A 72 0.46 6.33 2.82
CA VAL A 72 1.83 6.57 3.30
C VAL A 72 2.50 5.26 3.71
N PHE A 73 1.77 4.34 4.35
CA PHE A 73 2.29 3.03 4.78
C PHE A 73 2.80 2.21 3.58
N PHE A 74 2.01 2.06 2.52
CA PHE A 74 2.44 1.30 1.34
C PHE A 74 3.64 1.93 0.65
N TYR A 75 3.73 3.27 0.63
CA TYR A 75 4.87 3.94 0.03
C TYR A 75 6.14 3.69 0.86
N GLY A 76 6.03 3.74 2.19
CA GLY A 76 7.12 3.36 3.10
C GLY A 76 7.54 1.89 2.91
N ALA A 77 6.59 0.97 2.78
CA ALA A 77 6.86 -0.44 2.51
C ALA A 77 7.56 -0.64 1.15
N MET A 78 7.17 0.14 0.12
CA MET A 78 7.86 0.17 -1.16
C MET A 78 9.28 0.72 -1.03
N ALA A 79 9.52 1.77 -0.25
CA ALA A 79 10.86 2.30 -0.02
C ALA A 79 11.78 1.27 0.66
N VAL A 80 11.27 0.52 1.65
CA VAL A 80 12.01 -0.60 2.27
C VAL A 80 12.28 -1.70 1.23
N SER A 81 11.30 -2.02 0.39
CA SER A 81 11.46 -2.99 -0.70
C SER A 81 12.45 -2.52 -1.78
N ALA A 82 12.54 -1.22 -2.04
CA ALA A 82 13.53 -0.63 -2.94
C ALA A 82 14.96 -0.84 -2.41
N LEU A 83 15.19 -0.61 -1.11
CA LEU A 83 16.45 -0.94 -0.45
C LEU A 83 16.74 -2.45 -0.53
N GLY A 84 15.71 -3.27 -0.28
CA GLY A 84 15.70 -4.73 -0.51
C GLY A 84 16.25 -5.12 -1.88
N THR A 85 15.79 -4.42 -2.92
CA THR A 85 16.14 -4.66 -4.32
C THR A 85 17.56 -4.21 -4.64
N LEU A 86 17.96 -3.01 -4.21
CA LEU A 86 19.23 -2.39 -4.60
C LEU A 86 20.42 -2.86 -3.76
N ILE A 87 20.25 -2.98 -2.44
CA ILE A 87 21.34 -3.27 -1.50
C ILE A 87 21.53 -4.78 -1.37
N TRP A 88 20.46 -5.48 -0.99
CA TRP A 88 20.53 -6.91 -0.65
C TRP A 88 20.21 -7.84 -1.81
N ARG A 89 19.75 -7.32 -2.95
CA ARG A 89 19.28 -8.10 -4.10
C ARG A 89 18.26 -9.17 -3.67
N HIS A 90 17.36 -8.81 -2.76
CA HIS A 90 16.44 -9.75 -2.15
C HIS A 90 15.44 -10.29 -3.19
N PRO A 91 15.26 -11.62 -3.34
CA PRO A 91 14.54 -12.23 -4.47
C PRO A 91 13.05 -11.86 -4.62
N LEU A 92 12.43 -11.36 -3.55
CA LEU A 92 11.02 -10.95 -3.53
C LEU A 92 10.81 -9.46 -3.30
N ALA A 93 11.89 -8.67 -3.17
CA ALA A 93 11.74 -7.26 -2.83
C ALA A 93 11.12 -6.45 -3.98
N ASP A 94 11.51 -6.73 -5.22
CA ASP A 94 10.92 -6.08 -6.39
C ASP A 94 9.48 -6.54 -6.63
N VAL A 95 9.17 -7.81 -6.34
CA VAL A 95 7.80 -8.36 -6.33
C VAL A 95 6.93 -7.62 -5.32
N ALA A 96 7.42 -7.45 -4.08
CA ALA A 96 6.71 -6.69 -3.05
C ALA A 96 6.47 -5.26 -3.50
N GLN A 97 7.51 -4.55 -3.97
CA GLN A 97 7.36 -3.19 -4.47
C GLN A 97 6.32 -3.06 -5.59
N ARG A 98 6.36 -3.96 -6.58
CA ARG A 98 5.42 -3.98 -7.71
C ARG A 98 3.98 -4.27 -7.28
N ALA A 99 3.80 -5.17 -6.31
CA ALA A 99 2.50 -5.53 -5.76
C ALA A 99 1.90 -4.44 -4.86
N ALA A 100 2.72 -3.66 -4.15
CA ALA A 100 2.27 -2.57 -3.28
C ALA A 100 1.79 -1.35 -4.07
N ALA A 101 2.46 -1.00 -5.17
CA ALA A 101 2.20 0.22 -5.93
C ALA A 101 0.71 0.48 -6.27
N PRO A 102 -0.07 -0.47 -6.85
CA PRO A 102 -1.47 -0.21 -7.18
C PRO A 102 -2.36 -0.07 -5.94
N ILE A 103 -2.02 -0.77 -4.84
CA ILE A 103 -2.79 -0.72 -3.59
C ILE A 103 -2.60 0.65 -2.91
N GLY A 104 -1.34 1.09 -2.81
CA GLY A 104 -1.02 2.41 -2.28
C GLY A 104 -1.61 3.55 -3.13
N ALA A 105 -1.58 3.43 -4.45
CA ALA A 105 -2.22 4.38 -5.36
C ALA A 105 -3.72 4.49 -5.11
N ALA A 106 -4.41 3.36 -4.97
CA ALA A 106 -5.85 3.32 -4.70
C ALA A 106 -6.21 3.97 -3.36
N PHE A 107 -5.47 3.68 -2.29
CA PHE A 107 -5.68 4.34 -0.99
C PHE A 107 -5.39 5.85 -1.05
N THR A 108 -4.37 6.26 -1.82
CA THR A 108 -4.08 7.69 -2.01
C THR A 108 -5.22 8.39 -2.76
N LEU A 109 -5.78 7.75 -3.79
CA LEU A 109 -6.96 8.28 -4.50
C LEU A 109 -8.18 8.36 -3.58
N ILE A 110 -8.47 7.31 -2.81
CA ILE A 110 -9.56 7.31 -1.83
C ILE A 110 -9.37 8.45 -0.82
N CYS A 111 -8.15 8.66 -0.32
CA CYS A 111 -7.82 9.75 0.58
C CYS A 111 -8.08 11.12 -0.06
N LEU A 112 -7.66 11.35 -1.30
CA LEU A 112 -7.88 12.62 -2.00
C LEU A 112 -9.37 12.89 -2.22
N VAL A 113 -10.12 11.90 -2.68
CA VAL A 113 -11.57 12.02 -2.94
C VAL A 113 -12.32 12.26 -1.63
N THR A 114 -12.11 11.42 -0.62
CA THR A 114 -12.80 11.56 0.67
C THR A 114 -12.39 12.82 1.41
N GLY A 115 -11.13 13.24 1.30
CA GLY A 115 -10.64 14.50 1.86
C GLY A 115 -11.29 15.72 1.22
N SER A 116 -11.46 15.68 -0.11
CA SER A 116 -12.17 16.74 -0.85
C SER A 116 -13.64 16.83 -0.44
N LEU A 117 -14.34 15.68 -0.37
CA LEU A 117 -15.73 15.61 0.07
C LEU A 117 -15.92 16.08 1.51
N TRP A 118 -14.99 15.73 2.40
CA TRP A 118 -15.01 16.20 3.79
C TRP A 118 -14.66 17.68 3.89
N GLY A 119 -13.82 18.19 3.00
CA GLY A 119 -13.39 19.58 3.05
C GLY A 119 -14.46 20.60 2.69
N LYS A 120 -15.42 20.22 1.83
CA LYS A 120 -16.50 21.11 1.45
C LYS A 120 -17.36 21.60 2.63
N PRO A 121 -17.90 20.72 3.50
CA PRO A 121 -18.67 21.16 4.67
C PRO A 121 -17.79 21.79 5.75
N MET A 122 -16.52 21.37 5.89
CA MET A 122 -15.65 21.83 6.99
C MET A 122 -14.98 23.18 6.74
N TRP A 123 -14.58 23.44 5.49
CA TRP A 123 -13.78 24.61 5.12
C TRP A 123 -14.34 25.36 3.91
N GLY A 124 -15.54 25.01 3.44
CA GLY A 124 -16.23 25.70 2.34
C GLY A 124 -15.73 25.37 0.93
N THR A 125 -14.67 24.58 0.79
CA THR A 125 -14.02 24.27 -0.49
C THR A 125 -13.61 22.80 -0.60
N TYR A 126 -13.62 22.28 -1.83
CA TYR A 126 -13.17 20.93 -2.17
C TYR A 126 -11.65 20.81 -2.25
N TRP A 127 -10.95 21.93 -2.48
CA TRP A 127 -9.50 21.95 -2.67
C TRP A 127 -8.91 23.30 -2.32
N VAL A 128 -7.70 23.26 -1.75
CA VAL A 128 -6.77 24.38 -1.65
C VAL A 128 -5.36 23.87 -1.92
N TRP A 129 -4.49 24.73 -2.44
CA TRP A 129 -3.10 24.38 -2.74
C TRP A 129 -2.21 24.50 -1.50
N ASP A 130 -2.61 23.85 -0.40
CA ASP A 130 -1.78 23.81 0.81
C ASP A 130 -0.75 22.68 0.76
N ALA A 131 0.20 22.69 1.71
CA ALA A 131 1.28 21.73 1.75
C ALA A 131 0.82 20.27 1.94
N ARG A 132 -0.26 20.01 2.69
CA ARG A 132 -0.77 18.64 2.94
C ARG A 132 -1.49 18.10 1.71
N LEU A 133 -2.45 18.85 1.17
CA LEU A 133 -3.22 18.44 0.00
C LEU A 133 -2.29 18.24 -1.20
N THR A 134 -1.41 19.21 -1.43
CA THR A 134 -0.47 19.16 -2.57
C THR A 134 0.51 17.99 -2.44
N SER A 135 1.09 17.75 -1.26
CA SER A 135 2.01 16.60 -1.08
C SER A 135 1.32 15.25 -1.20
N MET A 136 0.04 15.13 -0.81
CA MET A 136 -0.76 13.92 -1.05
C MET A 136 -1.09 13.72 -2.54
N LEU A 137 -1.37 14.79 -3.28
CA LEU A 137 -1.53 14.72 -4.75
C LEU A 137 -0.22 14.32 -5.43
N VAL A 138 0.91 14.92 -5.03
CA VAL A 138 2.24 14.53 -5.51
C VAL A 138 2.51 13.05 -5.22
N LEU A 139 2.15 12.55 -4.03
CA LEU A 139 2.28 11.12 -3.72
C LEU A 139 1.49 10.25 -4.72
N PHE A 140 0.25 10.62 -5.03
CA PHE A 140 -0.58 9.92 -6.01
C PHE A 140 0.04 9.91 -7.41
N LEU A 141 0.57 11.05 -7.86
CA LEU A 141 1.25 11.16 -9.15
C LEU A 141 2.53 10.32 -9.19
N ILE A 142 3.30 10.29 -8.11
CA ILE A 142 4.48 9.41 -8.00
C ILE A 142 4.07 7.94 -8.11
N TYR A 143 3.01 7.51 -7.39
CA TYR A 143 2.47 6.15 -7.55
C TYR A 143 2.11 5.84 -9.01
N CYS A 144 1.41 6.75 -9.70
CA CYS A 144 1.08 6.58 -11.11
C CYS A 144 2.33 6.48 -11.99
N GLY A 145 3.34 7.31 -11.73
CA GLY A 145 4.64 7.26 -12.41
C GLY A 145 5.36 5.92 -12.21
N LEU A 146 5.38 5.39 -10.98
CA LEU A 146 5.97 4.08 -10.67
C LEU A 146 5.22 2.94 -11.37
N LEU A 147 3.89 3.00 -11.43
CA LEU A 147 3.06 2.03 -12.15
C LEU A 147 3.31 2.08 -13.66
N ALA A 148 3.45 3.27 -14.24
CA ALA A 148 3.80 3.46 -15.64
C ALA A 148 5.19 2.90 -15.93
N LEU A 149 6.18 3.21 -15.09
CA LEU A 149 7.56 2.76 -15.25
C LEU A 149 7.70 1.24 -15.23
N TRP A 150 6.91 0.55 -14.39
CA TRP A 150 6.83 -0.91 -14.38
C TRP A 150 6.28 -1.54 -15.67
N ARG A 151 5.52 -0.76 -16.46
CA ARG A 151 4.90 -1.21 -17.71
C ARG A 151 5.72 -0.85 -18.94
N THR A 152 6.50 0.23 -18.88
CA THR A 152 7.26 0.74 -20.04
C THR A 152 8.61 0.04 -20.22
N ILE A 153 9.24 -0.44 -19.15
CA ILE A 153 10.53 -1.15 -19.25
C ILE A 153 10.28 -2.65 -19.38
N GLU A 154 10.69 -3.22 -20.52
CA GLU A 154 10.48 -4.65 -20.85
C GLU A 154 11.36 -5.61 -20.03
N ASP A 155 12.62 -5.22 -19.81
CA ASP A 155 13.58 -5.97 -19.01
C ASP A 155 13.21 -5.87 -17.52
N PRO A 156 12.84 -6.98 -16.86
CA PRO A 156 12.36 -6.94 -15.48
C PRO A 156 13.40 -6.43 -14.48
N ASN A 157 14.69 -6.70 -14.71
CA ASN A 157 15.76 -6.30 -13.80
C ASN A 157 16.06 -4.82 -13.91
N ARG A 158 16.08 -4.27 -15.12
CA ARG A 158 16.19 -2.83 -15.39
C ARG A 158 14.98 -2.10 -14.83
N ALA A 159 13.77 -2.63 -15.04
CA ALA A 159 12.54 -2.06 -14.49
C ALA A 159 12.61 -2.00 -12.96
N ALA A 160 12.98 -3.11 -12.30
CA ALA A 160 13.09 -3.20 -10.85
C ALA A 160 14.07 -2.16 -10.28
N ARG A 161 15.24 -2.00 -10.91
CA ARG A 161 16.24 -1.00 -10.49
C ARG A 161 15.74 0.43 -10.68
N ALA A 162 15.18 0.76 -11.84
CA ALA A 162 14.70 2.11 -12.13
C ALA A 162 13.56 2.51 -11.19
N VAL A 163 12.59 1.62 -10.97
CA VAL A 163 11.49 1.85 -10.02
C VAL A 163 12.01 1.98 -8.59
N ALA A 164 12.96 1.14 -8.17
CA ALA A 164 13.52 1.23 -6.82
C ALA A 164 14.18 2.59 -6.57
N ILE A 165 14.98 3.09 -7.53
CA ILE A 165 15.61 4.42 -7.42
C ILE A 165 14.53 5.52 -7.32
N LEU A 166 13.55 5.53 -8.22
CA LEU A 166 12.50 6.55 -8.21
C LEU A 166 11.64 6.48 -6.93
N THR A 167 11.39 5.27 -6.42
CA THR A 167 10.67 5.06 -5.15
C THR A 167 11.41 5.72 -3.99
N LEU A 168 12.73 5.53 -3.89
CA LEU A 168 13.56 6.13 -2.85
C LEU A 168 13.62 7.65 -2.95
N VAL A 169 13.73 8.20 -4.17
CA VAL A 169 13.66 9.66 -4.39
C VAL A 169 12.31 10.20 -3.93
N GLY A 170 11.21 9.56 -4.32
CA GLY A 170 9.88 9.97 -3.90
C GLY A 170 9.59 9.75 -2.41
N ALA A 171 10.38 8.93 -1.69
CA ALA A 171 10.23 8.72 -0.25
C ALA A 171 10.50 10.00 0.56
N VAL A 172 11.22 10.97 -0.02
CA VAL A 172 11.39 12.32 0.53
C VAL A 172 10.05 13.04 0.70
N ASN A 173 9.01 12.67 -0.06
CA ASN A 173 7.68 13.24 0.09
C ASN A 173 6.97 12.79 1.39
N LEU A 174 7.34 11.64 1.97
CA LEU A 174 6.70 11.14 3.20
C LEU A 174 6.90 12.06 4.42
N PRO A 175 8.12 12.54 4.75
CA PRO A 175 8.28 13.53 5.81
C PRO A 175 7.60 14.86 5.49
N ILE A 176 7.58 15.29 4.22
CA ILE A 176 6.84 16.51 3.81
C ILE A 176 5.36 16.35 4.14
N ILE A 177 4.74 15.21 3.78
CA ILE A 177 3.38 14.89 4.17
C ILE A 177 3.30 14.93 5.70
N LYS A 178 4.04 14.09 6.43
CA LYS A 178 3.91 13.97 7.90
C LYS A 178 3.96 15.33 8.61
N PHE A 179 4.98 16.14 8.32
CA PHE A 179 5.26 17.39 9.01
C PHE A 179 4.63 18.63 8.36
N SER A 180 3.86 18.50 7.27
CA SER A 180 3.27 19.66 6.60
C SER A 180 2.38 20.53 7.51
N VAL A 181 1.73 19.90 8.51
CA VAL A 181 0.88 20.60 9.52
C VAL A 181 1.70 21.33 10.58
N ASN A 182 2.99 21.01 10.70
CA ASN A 182 3.91 21.66 11.62
C ASN A 182 4.71 22.76 10.92
N TRP A 183 5.03 22.57 9.64
CA TRP A 183 5.88 23.48 8.87
C TRP A 183 5.10 24.60 8.19
N TRP A 184 3.82 24.40 7.85
CA TRP A 184 3.00 25.40 7.15
C TRP A 184 1.61 25.55 7.75
N SER A 185 0.99 26.70 7.46
CA SER A 185 -0.44 26.91 7.65
C SER A 185 -1.22 26.04 6.66
N THR A 186 -2.17 25.26 7.16
CA THR A 186 -2.98 24.31 6.38
C THR A 186 -4.37 24.25 6.99
N LEU A 187 -5.37 23.89 6.18
CA LEU A 187 -6.72 23.59 6.67
C LEU A 187 -6.74 22.33 7.55
N HIS A 188 -5.71 21.48 7.43
CA HIS A 188 -5.61 20.25 8.18
C HIS A 188 -5.25 20.50 9.64
N GLN A 189 -6.02 19.88 10.53
CA GLN A 189 -5.71 19.90 11.94
C GLN A 189 -4.43 19.08 12.25
N PRO A 190 -3.69 19.44 13.31
CA PRO A 190 -2.58 18.64 13.80
C PRO A 190 -3.00 17.20 14.19
N ALA A 191 -2.02 16.31 14.29
CA ALA A 191 -2.27 14.90 14.59
C ALA A 191 -3.03 14.70 15.93
N SER A 192 -4.19 14.06 15.86
CA SER A 192 -5.09 13.86 17.01
C SER A 192 -5.03 12.45 17.63
N ILE A 193 -4.35 11.50 16.96
CA ILE A 193 -4.28 10.08 17.37
C ILE A 193 -2.89 9.74 17.94
N LEU A 194 -1.82 9.99 17.17
CA LEU A 194 -0.44 9.70 17.57
C LEU A 194 0.30 11.01 17.85
N ARG A 195 0.30 11.43 19.12
CA ARG A 195 1.03 12.60 19.63
C ARG A 195 1.67 12.30 20.99
N MET A 196 2.71 13.05 21.34
CA MET A 196 3.48 12.89 22.59
C MET A 196 2.62 13.00 23.87
N GLY A 197 1.48 13.68 23.82
CA GLY A 197 0.53 13.84 24.93
C GLY A 197 -0.73 12.97 24.87
N GLY A 198 -0.72 11.85 24.14
CA GLY A 198 -1.86 10.92 24.00
C GLY A 198 -2.98 11.44 23.06
N PRO A 199 -3.98 10.63 22.69
CA PRO A 199 -5.03 11.06 21.77
C PRO A 199 -5.86 12.26 22.29
N THR A 200 -6.21 13.21 21.43
CA THR A 200 -7.15 14.31 21.75
C THR A 200 -8.59 13.98 21.40
N ILE A 201 -8.79 12.99 20.53
CA ILE A 201 -10.11 12.55 20.09
C ILE A 201 -10.81 11.79 21.21
N HIS A 202 -12.09 12.09 21.44
CA HIS A 202 -12.88 11.44 22.48
C HIS A 202 -12.97 9.91 22.24
N PRO A 203 -12.90 9.06 23.28
CA PRO A 203 -12.88 7.60 23.14
C PRO A 203 -14.02 7.02 22.28
N THR A 204 -15.20 7.63 22.34
CA THR A 204 -16.38 7.20 21.54
C THR A 204 -16.17 7.32 20.03
N MET A 205 -15.30 8.23 19.58
CA MET A 205 -14.90 8.36 18.18
C MET A 205 -13.55 7.69 17.89
N LEU A 206 -12.66 7.61 18.89
CA LEU A 206 -11.35 6.97 18.75
C LEU A 206 -11.47 5.47 18.51
N HIS A 207 -12.29 4.75 19.28
CA HIS A 207 -12.35 3.28 19.17
C HIS A 207 -12.83 2.81 17.79
N PRO A 208 -13.94 3.34 17.21
CA PRO A 208 -14.33 2.99 15.84
C PRO A 208 -13.23 3.32 14.82
N LEU A 209 -12.52 4.44 15.02
CA LEU A 209 -11.44 4.87 14.14
C LEU A 209 -10.25 3.90 14.19
N LEU A 210 -9.83 3.45 15.37
CA LEU A 210 -8.77 2.46 15.52
C LEU A 210 -9.17 1.11 14.89
N VAL A 211 -10.42 0.69 15.05
CA VAL A 211 -10.94 -0.53 14.39
C VAL A 211 -10.89 -0.37 12.87
N MET A 212 -11.27 0.78 12.33
CA MET A 212 -11.21 1.04 10.88
C MET A 212 -9.77 1.14 10.34
N ILE A 213 -8.82 1.70 11.12
CA ILE A 213 -7.39 1.68 10.78
C ILE A 213 -6.87 0.23 10.77
N ALA A 214 -7.24 -0.58 11.77
CA ALA A 214 -6.87 -1.98 11.82
C ALA A 214 -7.49 -2.76 10.64
N ALA A 215 -8.77 -2.53 10.34
CA ALA A 215 -9.48 -3.12 9.22
C ALA A 215 -8.79 -2.82 7.89
N ALA A 216 -8.48 -1.54 7.62
CA ALA A 216 -7.77 -1.12 6.41
C ALA A 216 -6.35 -1.69 6.34
N SER A 217 -5.65 -1.80 7.48
CA SER A 217 -4.30 -2.39 7.55
C SER A 217 -4.31 -3.87 7.24
N VAL A 218 -5.21 -4.65 7.86
CA VAL A 218 -5.33 -6.10 7.63
C VAL A 218 -5.83 -6.36 6.20
N LEU A 219 -6.78 -5.57 5.70
CA LEU A 219 -7.21 -5.63 4.29
C LEU A 219 -6.05 -5.35 3.35
N GLY A 220 -5.28 -4.28 3.60
CA GLY A 220 -4.11 -3.94 2.80
C GLY A 220 -3.10 -5.09 2.76
N ILE A 221 -2.81 -5.70 3.90
CA ILE A 221 -1.92 -6.88 3.99
C ILE A 221 -2.48 -8.05 3.18
N ALA A 222 -3.77 -8.37 3.29
CA ALA A 222 -4.40 -9.44 2.51
C ALA A 222 -4.27 -9.19 0.99
N LEU A 223 -4.61 -7.97 0.55
CA LEU A 223 -4.49 -7.56 -0.85
C LEU A 223 -3.04 -7.63 -1.32
N HIS A 224 -2.09 -7.22 -0.49
CA HIS A 224 -0.68 -7.23 -0.82
C HIS A 224 -0.12 -8.64 -0.97
N ILE A 225 -0.45 -9.54 -0.02
CA ILE A 225 -0.09 -10.96 -0.11
C ILE A 225 -0.66 -11.57 -1.39
N GLN A 226 -1.94 -11.33 -1.70
CA GLN A 226 -2.57 -11.85 -2.90
C GLN A 226 -1.95 -11.27 -4.19
N ALA A 227 -1.61 -9.98 -4.20
CA ALA A 227 -0.96 -9.32 -5.32
C ALA A 227 0.47 -9.86 -5.56
N MET A 228 1.25 -10.06 -4.49
CA MET A 228 2.58 -10.69 -4.58
C MET A 228 2.48 -12.12 -5.14
N ARG A 229 1.53 -12.93 -4.65
CA ARG A 229 1.29 -14.28 -5.16
C ARG A 229 0.96 -14.26 -6.65
N THR A 230 0.10 -13.34 -7.06
CA THR A 230 -0.29 -13.15 -8.47
C THR A 230 0.90 -12.75 -9.33
N GLU A 231 1.76 -11.86 -8.85
CA GLU A 231 2.97 -11.44 -9.57
C GLU A 231 3.99 -12.59 -9.70
N ILE A 232 4.19 -13.39 -8.65
CA ILE A 232 5.05 -14.59 -8.72
C ILE A 232 4.53 -15.58 -9.76
N LEU A 233 3.22 -15.85 -9.74
CA LEU A 233 2.59 -16.74 -10.72
C LEU A 233 2.70 -16.18 -12.14
N ARG A 234 2.50 -14.87 -12.33
CA ARG A 234 2.66 -14.19 -13.63
C ARG A 234 4.07 -14.36 -14.18
N ARG A 235 5.11 -14.19 -13.35
CA ARG A 235 6.50 -14.42 -13.75
C ARG A 235 6.76 -15.87 -14.12
N ARG A 236 6.22 -16.82 -13.35
CA ARG A 236 6.35 -18.25 -13.65
C ARG A 236 5.71 -18.62 -14.98
N VAL A 237 4.50 -18.11 -15.26
CA VAL A 237 3.84 -18.29 -16.56
C VAL A 237 4.70 -17.74 -17.68
N ARG A 238 5.21 -16.49 -17.55
CA ARG A 238 6.09 -15.89 -18.56
C ARG A 238 7.33 -16.75 -18.85
N THR A 239 8.01 -17.25 -17.83
CA THR A 239 9.19 -18.12 -18.01
C THR A 239 8.83 -19.42 -18.72
N LEU A 240 7.74 -20.08 -18.32
CA LEU A 240 7.30 -21.33 -18.96
C LEU A 240 6.90 -21.13 -20.42
N THR A 241 6.25 -20.01 -20.75
CA THR A 241 5.90 -19.66 -22.15
C THR A 241 7.13 -19.47 -23.01
N ILE A 242 8.19 -18.82 -22.51
CA ILE A 242 9.45 -18.64 -23.25
C ILE A 242 10.12 -20.00 -23.49
N LEU A 243 10.23 -20.84 -22.45
CA LEU A 243 10.84 -22.17 -22.58
C LEU A 243 10.09 -23.10 -23.54
N GLU A 244 8.75 -23.03 -23.54
CA GLU A 244 7.96 -23.80 -24.49
C GLU A 244 8.13 -23.30 -25.93
N ALA A 245 8.23 -21.98 -26.14
CA ALA A 245 8.53 -21.42 -27.45
C ALA A 245 9.91 -21.89 -27.95
N GLU A 246 10.95 -21.83 -27.11
CA GLU A 246 12.29 -22.34 -27.44
C GLU A 246 12.28 -23.83 -27.77
N ARG A 247 11.50 -24.63 -27.03
CA ARG A 247 11.34 -26.07 -27.30
C ARG A 247 10.67 -26.33 -28.65
N LEU A 248 9.62 -25.58 -28.98
CA LEU A 248 8.91 -25.71 -30.25
C LEU A 248 9.81 -25.30 -31.42
N ASP A 249 10.56 -24.21 -31.28
CA ASP A 249 11.55 -23.77 -32.28
C ASP A 249 12.63 -24.85 -32.49
N ALA A 250 13.15 -25.44 -31.40
CA ALA A 250 14.12 -26.53 -31.49
C ALA A 250 13.53 -27.79 -32.16
N ALA A 251 12.25 -28.11 -31.93
CA ALA A 251 11.58 -29.24 -32.56
C ALA A 251 11.32 -29.00 -34.07
N LEU A 252 11.04 -27.77 -34.48
CA LEU A 252 10.89 -27.39 -35.90
C LEU A 252 12.23 -27.42 -36.66
N LEU A 253 13.33 -27.09 -35.97
CA LEU A 253 14.69 -27.09 -36.53
C LEU A 253 15.37 -28.45 -36.46
N ALA A 254 14.80 -29.42 -35.73
CA ALA A 254 15.28 -30.79 -35.73
C ALA A 254 15.15 -31.36 -37.15
N PRO A 255 16.22 -31.98 -37.72
CA PRO A 255 16.12 -32.61 -39.03
C PRO A 255 14.95 -33.58 -39.02
N GLN A 256 14.07 -33.50 -40.02
CA GLN A 256 13.11 -34.57 -40.28
C GLN A 256 13.94 -35.80 -40.64
N ALA A 257 14.26 -36.63 -39.64
CA ALA A 257 14.88 -37.91 -39.86
C ALA A 257 13.94 -38.72 -40.75
N ALA A 258 14.46 -39.06 -41.93
CA ALA A 258 13.80 -39.72 -43.04
C ALA A 258 13.03 -40.99 -42.66
#